data_AF-A0A562EWZ9-F1
#
_entry.id   AF-A0A562EWZ9-F1
#
_cell.length_a   1.000
_cell.length_b   1.000
_cell.length_c   1.000
_cell.angle_alpha   90.00
_cell.angle_beta   90.00
_cell.angle_gamma   90.00
#
_symmetry.space_group_name_H-M   'P 1'
#
loop_
_entity.id
_entity.type
_entity.pdbx_description
1 polymer ?
#
loop_
_entity_poly.entity_id
_entity_poly.type
_entity_poly.pdbx_seq_one_letter_code
_entity_poly.pdbx_strand_id
1 'polypeptide(L)'
;MRWKPEMPIGLFGFSRGAYTVRSLGGVLSTCGVATQIDGRPIPKDESGPAAKRRREVAEEAVAAYKISDRHERKAAGEAFMRRYGSKARVPEVIGVFDTVKALGLPGVMDAVNPFRHEFHDHELSKAVDVGLQALSIDENRKTFAPVLWDDPDQEARARGQVIEQVWFPGVHSDVGGGYDDNRLADLPLAWMVQRLKDLVGLQIPLTVTIDDKLLAPHHDERTGMGAMWLPGERTIRGEAIDRDAAAENLEIRFSRFAPPYRPNPLARHPRFARFYR
;
A
#
# COMPACT_ATOMS: atom_id res chain seq x y z
N MET A 1 -4.36 -4.91 25.28
CA MET A 1 -5.26 -3.72 25.20
C MET A 1 -6.47 -4.09 24.33
N ARG A 2 -7.68 -3.56 24.61
CA ARG A 2 -8.85 -3.73 23.74
C ARG A 2 -8.99 -2.49 22.87
N TRP A 3 -9.20 -2.65 21.56
CA TRP A 3 -9.51 -1.53 20.68
C TRP A 3 -10.84 -0.88 21.11
N LYS A 4 -10.92 0.45 20.95
CA LYS A 4 -12.14 1.23 21.19
C LYS A 4 -12.38 2.18 20.01
N PRO A 5 -13.64 2.57 19.72
CA PRO A 5 -13.98 3.42 18.59
C PRO A 5 -13.19 4.74 18.47
N GLU A 6 -12.78 5.31 19.59
CA GLU A 6 -12.00 6.54 19.67
C GLU A 6 -10.51 6.36 19.35
N MET A 7 -10.02 5.13 19.27
CA MET A 7 -8.60 4.87 19.02
C MET A 7 -8.26 5.09 17.54
N PRO A 8 -7.13 5.79 17.25
CA PRO A 8 -6.65 5.96 15.89
C PRO A 8 -6.33 4.62 15.23
N ILE A 9 -6.50 4.56 13.92
CA ILE A 9 -6.20 3.38 13.11
C ILE A 9 -5.14 3.80 12.08
N GLY A 10 -3.99 3.14 12.11
CA GLY A 10 -3.03 3.13 11.01
C GLY A 10 -3.05 1.77 10.32
N LEU A 11 -3.04 1.75 9.00
CA LEU A 11 -3.03 0.52 8.22
C LEU A 11 -1.73 0.39 7.42
N PHE A 12 -1.09 -0.78 7.50
CA PHE A 12 0.19 -1.02 6.86
C PHE A 12 0.20 -2.33 6.08
N GLY A 13 0.75 -2.33 4.87
CA GLY A 13 0.81 -3.53 4.06
C GLY A 13 1.88 -3.48 2.98
N PHE A 14 2.38 -4.66 2.62
CA PHE A 14 3.31 -4.88 1.52
C PHE A 14 2.64 -5.74 0.44
N SER A 15 2.91 -5.47 -0.84
CA SER A 15 2.51 -6.33 -1.96
C SER A 15 0.99 -6.50 -2.06
N ARG A 16 0.48 -7.74 -2.07
CA ARG A 16 -0.95 -8.04 -1.98
C ARG A 16 -1.56 -7.58 -0.65
N GLY A 17 -0.77 -7.60 0.44
CA GLY A 17 -1.18 -7.05 1.73
C GLY A 17 -1.40 -5.53 1.67
N ALA A 18 -0.61 -4.80 0.88
CA ALA A 18 -0.84 -3.38 0.60
C ALA A 18 -2.20 -3.15 -0.05
N TYR A 19 -2.55 -3.98 -1.02
CA TYR A 19 -3.86 -3.94 -1.66
C TYR A 19 -4.99 -4.24 -0.66
N THR A 20 -4.80 -5.26 0.19
CA THR A 20 -5.75 -5.60 1.26
C THR A 20 -5.99 -4.44 2.22
N VAL A 21 -4.93 -3.75 2.68
CA VAL A 21 -5.11 -2.66 3.65
C VAL A 21 -5.72 -1.40 3.03
N ARG A 22 -5.45 -1.13 1.75
CA ARG A 22 -6.15 -0.08 1.00
C ARG A 22 -7.65 -0.34 0.96
N SER A 23 -8.05 -1.56 0.58
CA SER A 23 -9.45 -1.98 0.59
C SER A 23 -10.07 -1.94 1.98
N LEU A 24 -9.34 -2.38 3.01
CA LEU A 24 -9.79 -2.30 4.40
C LEU A 24 -10.04 -0.85 4.84
N GLY A 25 -9.18 0.10 4.44
CA GLY A 25 -9.42 1.51 4.71
C GLY A 25 -10.72 2.03 4.10
N GLY A 26 -11.06 1.58 2.89
CA GLY A 26 -12.35 1.86 2.24
C GLY A 26 -13.55 1.25 2.98
N VAL A 27 -13.43 -0.01 3.42
CA VAL A 27 -14.46 -0.70 4.24
C VAL A 27 -14.67 0.03 5.56
N LEU A 28 -13.60 0.39 6.28
CA LEU A 28 -13.69 1.11 7.54
C LEU A 28 -14.31 2.51 7.36
N SER A 29 -13.97 3.21 6.28
CA SER A 29 -14.56 4.52 5.96
C SER A 29 -16.04 4.43 5.60
N THR A 30 -16.51 3.28 5.10
CA THR A 30 -17.91 3.07 4.67
C THR A 30 -18.77 2.51 5.80
N CYS A 31 -18.26 1.52 6.52
CA CYS A 31 -19.02 0.68 7.45
C CYS A 31 -18.54 0.80 8.92
N GLY A 32 -17.32 1.27 9.15
CA GLY A 32 -16.71 1.27 10.48
C GLY A 32 -16.40 -0.13 11.01
N VAL A 33 -16.12 -0.20 12.31
CA VAL A 33 -15.93 -1.48 13.03
C VAL A 33 -17.21 -1.82 13.78
N ALA A 34 -17.83 -2.94 13.41
CA ALA A 34 -19.02 -3.47 14.07
C ALA A 34 -18.75 -3.70 15.58
N THR A 35 -19.65 -3.22 16.43
CA THR A 35 -19.51 -3.31 17.90
C THR A 35 -20.53 -4.26 18.53
N GLN A 36 -21.63 -4.51 17.82
CA GLN A 36 -22.73 -5.37 18.28
C GLN A 36 -23.31 -6.23 17.17
N ILE A 37 -23.91 -7.35 17.56
CA ILE A 37 -24.75 -8.24 16.74
C ILE A 37 -26.03 -8.47 17.53
N ASP A 38 -27.19 -8.16 16.94
CA ASP A 38 -28.52 -8.31 17.57
C ASP A 38 -28.61 -7.63 18.95
N GLY A 39 -28.03 -6.43 19.07
CA GLY A 39 -28.00 -5.63 20.30
C GLY A 39 -27.05 -6.13 21.39
N ARG A 40 -26.25 -7.17 21.12
CA ARG A 40 -25.25 -7.71 22.06
C ARG A 40 -23.83 -7.44 21.55
N PRO A 41 -22.82 -7.31 22.43
CA PRO A 41 -21.43 -7.13 21.99
C PRO A 41 -20.97 -8.22 21.01
N ILE A 42 -20.14 -7.84 20.04
CA ILE A 42 -19.57 -8.79 19.07
C ILE A 42 -18.88 -9.96 19.79
N PRO A 43 -19.20 -11.22 19.43
CA PRO A 43 -18.56 -12.40 19.99
C PRO A 43 -17.05 -12.44 19.70
N LYS A 44 -16.28 -13.04 20.61
CA LYS A 44 -14.81 -13.06 20.54
C LYS A 44 -14.23 -14.42 20.19
N ASP A 45 -15.08 -15.44 20.17
CA ASP A 45 -14.73 -16.81 19.86
C ASP A 45 -13.91 -16.88 18.57
N GLU A 46 -12.81 -17.63 18.61
CA GLU A 46 -11.93 -17.81 17.46
C GLU A 46 -12.50 -18.84 16.48
N SER A 47 -13.34 -19.75 16.97
CA SER A 47 -13.98 -20.82 16.21
C SER A 47 -15.45 -21.01 16.59
N GLY A 48 -16.15 -21.89 15.86
CA GLY A 48 -17.56 -22.21 16.12
C GLY A 48 -18.57 -21.21 15.54
N PRO A 49 -19.86 -21.34 15.90
CA PRO A 49 -20.95 -20.56 15.31
C PRO A 49 -20.81 -19.04 15.51
N ALA A 50 -20.31 -18.63 16.67
CA ALA A 50 -20.09 -17.21 16.99
C ALA A 50 -18.99 -16.59 16.12
N ALA A 51 -17.88 -17.31 15.90
CA ALA A 51 -16.81 -16.90 14.98
C ALA A 51 -17.29 -16.83 13.53
N LYS A 52 -18.13 -17.80 13.11
CA LYS A 52 -18.77 -17.80 11.79
C LYS A 52 -19.65 -16.57 11.62
N ARG A 53 -20.49 -16.28 12.61
CA ARG A 53 -21.38 -15.10 12.57
C ARG A 53 -20.59 -13.80 12.47
N ARG A 54 -19.47 -13.66 13.18
CA ARG A 54 -18.57 -12.50 13.06
C ARG A 54 -17.99 -12.36 11.66
N ARG A 55 -17.65 -13.47 10.98
CA ARG A 55 -17.18 -13.43 9.58
C ARG A 55 -18.29 -12.98 8.63
N GLU A 56 -19.51 -13.47 8.79
CA GLU A 56 -20.66 -13.03 7.98
C GLU A 56 -20.89 -11.52 8.09
N VAL A 57 -20.71 -10.94 9.28
CA VAL A 57 -20.77 -9.47 9.47
C VAL A 57 -19.64 -8.75 8.71
N ALA A 58 -18.41 -9.27 8.77
CA ALA A 58 -17.31 -8.70 7.99
C ALA A 58 -17.54 -8.80 6.47
N GLU A 59 -18.11 -9.92 6.00
CA GLU A 59 -18.49 -10.13 4.61
C GLU A 59 -19.57 -9.14 4.16
N GLU A 60 -20.57 -8.85 5.01
CA GLU A 60 -21.59 -7.83 4.74
C GLU A 60 -20.97 -6.43 4.60
N ALA A 61 -20.00 -6.07 5.46
CA ALA A 61 -19.28 -4.80 5.35
C ALA A 61 -18.48 -4.69 4.04
N VAL A 62 -17.81 -5.77 3.64
CA VAL A 62 -17.07 -5.85 2.37
C VAL A 62 -18.03 -5.77 1.19
N ALA A 63 -19.19 -6.45 1.26
CA ALA A 63 -20.20 -6.40 0.21
C ALA A 63 -20.74 -4.98 0.00
N ALA A 64 -21.02 -4.25 1.09
CA ALA A 64 -21.42 -2.85 1.02
C ALA A 64 -20.34 -1.98 0.35
N TYR A 65 -19.07 -2.15 0.73
CA TYR A 65 -17.95 -1.42 0.11
C TYR A 65 -17.78 -1.72 -1.39
N LYS A 66 -18.06 -2.96 -1.81
CA LYS A 66 -17.97 -3.40 -3.21
C LYS A 66 -19.09 -2.89 -4.11
N ILE A 67 -20.06 -2.14 -3.59
CA ILE A 67 -21.08 -1.48 -4.42
C ILE A 67 -20.40 -0.37 -5.24
N SER A 68 -20.61 -0.42 -6.56
CA SER A 68 -19.98 0.49 -7.52
C SER A 68 -20.55 1.90 -7.45
N ASP A 69 -21.88 2.01 -7.35
CA ASP A 69 -22.53 3.30 -7.22
C ASP A 69 -22.22 3.93 -5.86
N ARG A 70 -21.73 5.17 -5.86
CA ARG A 70 -21.29 5.87 -4.65
C ARG A 70 -22.45 6.15 -3.70
N HIS A 71 -23.64 6.45 -4.20
CA HIS A 71 -24.80 6.76 -3.38
C HIS A 71 -25.37 5.49 -2.75
N GLU A 72 -25.49 4.40 -3.51
CA GLU A 72 -25.90 3.09 -3.00
C GLU A 72 -24.90 2.54 -1.98
N ARG A 73 -23.59 2.65 -2.25
CA ARG A 73 -22.53 2.26 -1.30
C ARG A 73 -22.66 3.02 0.02
N LYS A 74 -22.87 4.33 -0.04
CA LYS A 74 -23.08 5.16 1.15
C LYS A 74 -24.32 4.71 1.93
N ALA A 75 -25.44 4.49 1.26
CA ALA A 75 -26.68 4.04 1.89
C ALA A 75 -26.52 2.65 2.55
N ALA A 76 -25.83 1.72 1.89
CA ALA A 76 -25.53 0.40 2.43
C ALA A 76 -24.60 0.48 3.66
N GLY A 77 -23.57 1.32 3.62
CA GLY A 77 -22.70 1.58 4.77
C GLY A 77 -23.46 2.16 5.96
N GLU A 78 -24.37 3.12 5.74
CA GLU A 78 -25.24 3.67 6.78
C GLU A 78 -26.21 2.63 7.37
N ALA A 79 -26.76 1.76 6.52
CA ALA A 79 -27.58 0.64 6.98
C ALA A 79 -26.79 -0.34 7.83
N PHE A 80 -25.56 -0.69 7.40
CA PHE A 80 -24.64 -1.52 8.16
C PHE A 80 -24.34 -0.91 9.54
N MET A 81 -24.02 0.39 9.56
CA MET A 81 -23.72 1.11 10.80
C MET A 81 -24.87 1.08 11.80
N ARG A 82 -26.10 1.35 11.35
CA ARG A 82 -27.30 1.25 12.19
C ARG A 82 -27.50 -0.17 12.74
N ARG A 83 -27.29 -1.19 11.90
CA ARG A 83 -27.49 -2.59 12.25
C ARG A 83 -26.49 -3.10 13.29
N TYR A 84 -25.22 -2.74 13.13
CA TYR A 84 -24.11 -3.30 13.93
C TYR A 84 -23.50 -2.32 14.94
N GLY A 85 -24.15 -1.18 15.17
CA GLY A 85 -23.73 -0.17 16.14
C GLY A 85 -22.34 0.39 15.87
N SER A 86 -21.93 0.44 14.60
CA SER A 86 -20.65 1.01 14.19
C SER A 86 -20.80 2.46 13.75
N LYS A 87 -19.65 3.14 13.63
CA LYS A 87 -19.52 4.44 13.01
C LYS A 87 -18.37 4.39 12.03
N ALA A 88 -18.50 5.07 10.89
CA ALA A 88 -17.46 5.20 9.89
C ALA A 88 -16.15 5.62 10.58
N ARG A 89 -15.08 4.88 10.30
CA ARG A 89 -13.76 5.15 10.87
C ARG A 89 -12.76 5.25 9.74
N VAL A 90 -12.35 6.47 9.46
CA VAL A 90 -11.27 6.73 8.52
C VAL A 90 -9.95 6.39 9.21
N PRO A 91 -9.06 5.61 8.57
CA PRO A 91 -7.68 5.47 9.03
C PRO A 91 -6.95 6.82 8.99
N GLU A 92 -6.20 7.13 10.04
CA GLU A 92 -5.36 8.34 10.10
C GLU A 92 -4.24 8.27 9.05
N VAL A 93 -3.75 7.05 8.79
CA VAL A 93 -2.72 6.79 7.79
C VAL A 93 -2.89 5.42 7.15
N ILE A 94 -2.62 5.36 5.85
CA ILE A 94 -2.40 4.11 5.12
C ILE A 94 -0.99 4.16 4.54
N GLY A 95 -0.09 3.36 5.13
CA GLY A 95 1.31 3.24 4.71
C GLY A 95 1.56 1.92 3.99
N VAL A 96 1.92 1.96 2.72
CA VAL A 96 2.07 0.76 1.89
C VAL A 96 3.44 0.67 1.23
N PHE A 97 3.87 -0.57 1.03
CA PHE A 97 5.06 -0.92 0.28
C PHE A 97 4.65 -1.66 -0.98
N ASP A 98 5.03 -1.09 -2.11
CA ASP A 98 5.00 -1.66 -3.44
C ASP A 98 3.70 -2.41 -3.79
N THR A 99 2.58 -1.70 -3.76
CA THR A 99 1.26 -2.30 -3.99
C THR A 99 1.18 -2.93 -5.39
N VAL A 100 0.82 -4.22 -5.44
CA VAL A 100 0.54 -4.94 -6.70
C VAL A 100 -0.87 -5.54 -6.66
N LYS A 101 -1.53 -5.62 -7.83
CA LYS A 101 -2.81 -6.35 -7.93
C LYS A 101 -2.57 -7.82 -7.56
N ALA A 102 -3.53 -8.44 -6.89
CA ALA A 102 -3.51 -9.88 -6.64
C ALA A 102 -3.84 -10.69 -7.91
N LEU A 103 -3.09 -10.47 -8.98
CA LEU A 103 -3.08 -11.37 -10.14
C LEU A 103 -2.29 -12.60 -9.71
N GLY A 104 -2.88 -13.79 -9.81
CA GLY A 104 -2.30 -15.04 -9.30
C GLY A 104 -0.87 -15.29 -9.81
N LEU A 105 -0.10 -16.08 -9.05
CA LEU A 105 1.19 -16.56 -9.50
C LEU A 105 0.98 -17.50 -10.72
N PRO A 106 1.63 -17.26 -11.88
CA PRO A 106 1.60 -18.16 -13.02
C PRO A 106 2.01 -19.56 -12.57
N GLY A 107 1.17 -20.55 -12.86
CA GLY A 107 1.45 -21.96 -12.56
C GLY A 107 1.15 -22.44 -11.13
N VAL A 108 0.84 -21.57 -10.17
CA VAL A 108 0.48 -22.00 -8.78
C VAL A 108 -0.98 -21.67 -8.43
N MET A 109 -1.61 -20.66 -9.08
CA MET A 109 -2.93 -20.18 -8.67
C MET A 109 -3.89 -19.81 -9.82
N ASP A 110 -3.78 -20.42 -11.00
CA ASP A 110 -4.71 -20.15 -12.11
C ASP A 110 -6.16 -20.62 -11.84
N ALA A 111 -6.40 -21.44 -10.79
CA ALA A 111 -7.70 -22.03 -10.51
C ALA A 111 -8.56 -21.27 -9.48
N VAL A 112 -8.01 -20.30 -8.73
CA VAL A 112 -8.82 -19.55 -7.74
C VAL A 112 -8.35 -18.09 -7.76
N ASN A 113 -9.08 -17.25 -8.48
CA ASN A 113 -9.06 -15.81 -8.28
C ASN A 113 -10.27 -15.42 -7.44
N PRO A 114 -10.22 -15.53 -6.10
CA PRO A 114 -11.35 -15.17 -5.22
C PRO A 114 -11.60 -13.66 -5.18
N PHE A 115 -10.77 -12.85 -5.87
CA PHE A 115 -10.83 -11.39 -5.89
C PHE A 115 -11.02 -10.83 -7.30
N ARG A 116 -11.68 -11.57 -8.21
CA ARG A 116 -12.10 -11.11 -9.55
C ARG A 116 -12.99 -9.86 -9.56
N HIS A 117 -13.29 -9.31 -8.40
CA HIS A 117 -13.89 -8.01 -8.24
C HIS A 117 -12.76 -7.04 -7.95
N GLU A 118 -12.29 -6.33 -8.98
CA GLU A 118 -11.46 -5.16 -8.81
C GLU A 118 -12.13 -4.28 -7.75
N PHE A 119 -11.44 -4.07 -6.63
CA PHE A 119 -11.93 -3.17 -5.60
C PHE A 119 -12.01 -1.78 -6.23
N HIS A 120 -13.08 -1.04 -5.90
CA HIS A 120 -13.34 0.27 -6.48
C HIS A 120 -12.18 1.21 -6.25
N ASP A 121 -11.73 1.73 -7.39
CA ASP A 121 -10.74 2.77 -7.65
C ASP A 121 -9.30 2.55 -7.15
N HIS A 122 -8.37 2.91 -8.05
CA HIS A 122 -6.99 3.22 -7.72
C HIS A 122 -6.89 4.42 -6.78
N GLU A 123 -7.99 5.15 -6.55
CA GLU A 123 -8.11 6.27 -5.62
C GLU A 123 -8.06 5.81 -4.17
N LEU A 124 -7.16 6.42 -3.40
CA LEU A 124 -7.31 6.44 -1.94
C LEU A 124 -8.63 7.17 -1.63
N SER A 125 -9.44 6.63 -0.71
CA SER A 125 -10.64 7.35 -0.25
C SER A 125 -10.27 8.79 0.10
N LYS A 126 -10.98 9.77 -0.47
CA LYS A 126 -10.79 11.21 -0.20
C LYS A 126 -10.92 11.60 1.28
N ALA A 127 -11.37 10.66 2.11
CA ALA A 127 -11.48 10.81 3.54
C ALA A 127 -10.17 10.47 4.28
N VAL A 128 -9.28 9.63 3.74
CA VAL A 128 -8.01 9.28 4.40
C VAL A 128 -7.07 10.48 4.35
N ASP A 129 -6.62 10.94 5.51
CA ASP A 129 -5.81 12.16 5.58
C ASP A 129 -4.38 11.95 5.05
N VAL A 130 -3.78 10.78 5.33
CA VAL A 130 -2.39 10.50 4.94
C VAL A 130 -2.26 9.15 4.22
N GLY A 131 -1.82 9.19 2.96
CA GLY A 131 -1.42 8.02 2.16
C GLY A 131 0.07 8.04 1.88
N LEU A 132 0.80 7.01 2.29
CA LEU A 132 2.24 6.86 2.03
C LEU A 132 2.49 5.59 1.24
N GLN A 133 3.16 5.67 0.09
CA GLN A 133 3.49 4.51 -0.74
C GLN A 133 4.96 4.53 -1.17
N ALA A 134 5.71 3.53 -0.70
CA ALA A 134 7.04 3.24 -1.22
C ALA A 134 6.93 2.32 -2.46
N LEU A 135 7.67 2.60 -3.52
CA LEU A 135 7.60 1.88 -4.80
C LEU A 135 8.97 1.37 -5.21
N SER A 136 9.04 0.18 -5.79
CA SER A 136 10.29 -0.36 -6.37
C SER A 136 10.56 0.19 -7.76
N ILE A 137 11.81 0.58 -8.03
CA ILE A 137 12.27 1.04 -9.35
C ILE A 137 12.63 -0.16 -10.24
N ASP A 138 13.30 -1.16 -9.67
CA ASP A 138 14.01 -2.19 -10.45
C ASP A 138 13.19 -3.47 -10.66
N GLU A 139 11.98 -3.55 -10.09
CA GLU A 139 11.04 -4.65 -10.37
C GLU A 139 10.72 -4.71 -11.87
N ASN A 140 10.96 -5.88 -12.45
CA ASN A 140 10.96 -6.11 -13.89
C ASN A 140 10.05 -7.28 -14.31
N ARG A 141 9.15 -7.75 -13.42
CA ARG A 141 8.13 -8.77 -13.71
C ARG A 141 6.84 -8.09 -14.16
N LYS A 142 6.38 -8.41 -15.37
CA LYS A 142 5.19 -7.80 -15.98
C LYS A 142 3.92 -7.88 -15.12
N THR A 143 3.75 -8.94 -14.35
CA THR A 143 2.59 -9.16 -13.46
C THR A 143 2.65 -8.37 -12.16
N PHE A 144 3.80 -7.76 -11.84
CA PHE A 144 4.05 -6.93 -10.66
C PHE A 144 4.01 -5.43 -10.99
N ALA A 145 3.16 -5.06 -11.96
CA ALA A 145 2.88 -3.67 -12.25
C ALA A 145 2.33 -2.95 -10.99
N PRO A 146 2.91 -1.80 -10.61
CA PRO A 146 2.51 -1.12 -9.39
C PRO A 146 1.12 -0.49 -9.53
N VAL A 147 0.40 -0.50 -8.41
CA VAL A 147 -0.92 0.14 -8.28
C VAL A 147 -0.71 1.52 -7.67
N LEU A 148 -0.49 2.52 -8.51
CA LEU A 148 -0.34 3.91 -8.06
C LEU A 148 -1.65 4.45 -7.48
N TRP A 149 -1.55 5.42 -6.58
CA TRP A 149 -2.65 6.31 -6.24
C TRP A 149 -2.71 7.46 -7.24
N ASP A 150 -3.92 7.99 -7.43
CA ASP A 150 -4.09 9.27 -8.11
C ASP A 150 -3.71 10.41 -7.16
N ASP A 151 -3.28 11.54 -7.74
CA ASP A 151 -3.03 12.75 -7.00
C ASP A 151 -4.33 13.24 -6.34
N PRO A 152 -4.28 13.81 -5.13
CA PRO A 152 -5.47 14.41 -4.50
C PRO A 152 -6.04 15.49 -5.43
N ASP A 153 -7.35 15.68 -5.45
CA ASP A 153 -7.97 16.81 -6.16
C ASP A 153 -7.86 18.11 -5.33
N GLN A 154 -8.41 19.22 -5.84
CA GLN A 154 -8.35 20.51 -5.13
C GLN A 154 -9.09 20.47 -3.79
N GLU A 155 -10.20 19.73 -3.71
CA GLU A 155 -11.02 19.63 -2.51
C GLU A 155 -10.30 18.83 -1.41
N ALA A 156 -9.69 17.71 -1.79
CA ALA A 156 -8.90 16.89 -0.89
C ALA A 156 -7.65 17.64 -0.40
N ARG A 157 -6.95 18.37 -1.29
CA ARG A 157 -5.83 19.24 -0.87
C ARG A 157 -6.27 20.33 0.10
N ALA A 158 -7.41 20.98 -0.15
CA ALA A 158 -7.94 22.01 0.74
C ALA A 158 -8.29 21.48 2.14
N ARG A 159 -8.64 20.19 2.25
CA ARG A 159 -8.82 19.50 3.54
C ARG A 159 -7.51 19.07 4.22
N GLY A 160 -6.38 19.24 3.56
CA GLY A 160 -5.06 18.84 4.07
C GLY A 160 -4.70 17.38 3.80
N GLN A 161 -5.35 16.70 2.84
CA GLN A 161 -4.95 15.34 2.45
C GLN A 161 -3.53 15.34 1.87
N VAL A 162 -2.70 14.42 2.36
CA VAL A 162 -1.33 14.18 1.92
C VAL A 162 -1.24 12.79 1.29
N ILE A 163 -0.86 12.72 0.02
CA ILE A 163 -0.51 11.47 -0.66
C ILE A 163 0.94 11.59 -1.13
N GLU A 164 1.82 10.75 -0.60
CA GLU A 164 3.23 10.69 -1.01
C GLU A 164 3.54 9.32 -1.60
N GLN A 165 4.02 9.32 -2.84
CA GLN A 165 4.46 8.13 -3.55
C GLN A 165 5.93 8.29 -3.90
N VAL A 166 6.80 7.46 -3.33
CA VAL A 166 8.25 7.60 -3.46
C VAL A 166 8.88 6.34 -4.04
N TRP A 167 9.67 6.51 -5.09
CA TRP A 167 10.38 5.44 -5.80
C TRP A 167 11.76 5.17 -5.16
N PHE A 168 12.01 3.91 -4.78
CA PHE A 168 13.22 3.43 -4.11
C PHE A 168 13.98 2.42 -4.99
N PRO A 169 15.32 2.37 -4.90
CA PRO A 169 16.11 1.38 -5.62
C PRO A 169 15.84 -0.03 -5.08
N GLY A 170 15.97 -1.01 -5.97
CA GLY A 170 15.70 -2.41 -5.69
C GLY A 170 14.42 -2.93 -6.34
N VAL A 171 14.27 -4.25 -6.31
CA VAL A 171 13.07 -4.99 -6.76
C VAL A 171 11.98 -5.01 -5.67
N HIS A 172 10.89 -5.75 -5.87
CA HIS A 172 9.71 -5.71 -5.01
C HIS A 172 10.02 -5.95 -3.53
N SER A 173 10.79 -7.01 -3.25
CA SER A 173 11.18 -7.39 -1.89
C SER A 173 12.38 -6.60 -1.36
N ASP A 174 13.11 -5.87 -2.21
CA ASP A 174 14.08 -4.85 -1.76
C ASP A 174 13.38 -3.59 -1.25
N VAL A 175 12.09 -3.39 -1.56
CA VAL A 175 11.29 -2.29 -1.02
C VAL A 175 10.39 -2.74 0.13
N GLY A 176 9.76 -3.90 0.01
CA GLY A 176 8.88 -4.44 1.04
C GLY A 176 9.55 -5.25 2.14
N GLY A 177 10.81 -5.64 1.95
CA GLY A 177 11.50 -6.62 2.77
C GLY A 177 11.16 -8.06 2.40
N GLY A 178 11.93 -9.01 2.95
CA GLY A 178 11.74 -10.45 2.77
C GLY A 178 12.99 -11.21 2.35
N TYR A 179 14.05 -10.51 1.94
CA TYR A 179 15.38 -11.10 1.73
C TYR A 179 16.22 -11.12 3.01
N ASP A 180 17.17 -12.05 3.05
CA ASP A 180 18.19 -12.11 4.10
C ASP A 180 19.06 -10.83 4.10
N ASP A 181 19.42 -10.34 2.91
CA ASP A 181 20.01 -9.01 2.74
C ASP A 181 18.89 -7.97 2.58
N ASN A 182 18.57 -7.28 3.66
CA ASN A 182 17.49 -6.31 3.72
C ASN A 182 17.97 -4.85 3.63
N ARG A 183 19.23 -4.61 3.27
CA ARG A 183 19.82 -3.26 3.31
C ARG A 183 19.05 -2.24 2.47
N LEU A 184 18.59 -2.61 1.27
CA LEU A 184 17.77 -1.72 0.45
C LEU A 184 16.37 -1.49 1.06
N ALA A 185 15.80 -2.48 1.73
CA ALA A 185 14.47 -2.39 2.36
C ALA A 185 14.44 -1.47 3.58
N ASP A 186 15.60 -1.22 4.19
CA ASP A 186 15.74 -0.23 5.26
C ASP A 186 15.54 1.20 4.76
N LEU A 187 15.79 1.50 3.49
CA LEU A 187 15.59 2.85 2.92
C LEU A 187 14.10 3.28 2.93
N PRO A 188 13.16 2.52 2.32
CA PRO A 188 11.74 2.85 2.39
C PRO A 188 11.17 2.69 3.80
N LEU A 189 11.71 1.78 4.63
CA LEU A 189 11.27 1.65 6.01
C LEU A 189 11.63 2.89 6.85
N ALA A 190 12.86 3.39 6.73
CA ALA A 190 13.30 4.62 7.38
C ALA A 190 12.45 5.82 6.94
N TRP A 191 12.21 5.93 5.63
CA TRP A 191 11.32 6.96 5.08
C TRP A 191 9.91 6.86 5.67
N MET A 192 9.29 5.68 5.66
CA MET A 192 7.94 5.47 6.19
C MET A 192 7.86 5.87 7.67
N VAL A 193 8.80 5.41 8.50
CA VAL A 193 8.85 5.73 9.94
C VAL A 193 8.98 7.24 10.17
N GLN A 194 9.83 7.91 9.39
CA GLN A 194 10.02 9.35 9.47
C GLN A 194 8.74 10.10 9.08
N ARG A 195 8.09 9.72 7.97
CA ARG A 195 6.84 10.34 7.52
C ARG A 195 5.68 10.12 8.51
N LEU A 196 5.60 8.94 9.12
CA LEU A 196 4.62 8.66 10.17
C LEU A 196 4.79 9.57 11.39
N LYS A 197 6.03 9.81 11.81
CA LYS A 197 6.33 10.75 12.88
C LYS A 197 5.94 12.17 12.50
N ASP A 198 6.29 12.61 11.30
CA ASP A 198 6.14 14.01 10.87
C ASP A 198 4.68 14.38 10.56
N LEU A 199 3.92 13.47 9.95
CA LEU A 199 2.57 13.75 9.45
C LEU A 199 1.47 13.37 10.43
N VAL A 200 1.64 12.28 11.20
CA VAL A 200 0.60 11.76 12.10
C VAL A 200 1.04 11.65 13.55
N GLY A 201 2.28 12.05 13.88
CA GLY A 201 2.82 11.94 15.23
C GLY A 201 3.01 10.50 15.72
N LEU A 202 2.91 9.50 14.84
CA LEU A 202 3.02 8.10 15.21
C LEU A 202 4.51 7.74 15.36
N GLN A 203 4.93 7.56 16.61
CA GLN A 203 6.29 7.14 16.93
C GLN A 203 6.37 5.62 16.97
N ILE A 204 7.07 5.04 15.99
CA ILE A 204 7.46 3.64 16.03
C ILE A 204 8.80 3.56 16.78
N PRO A 205 8.93 2.75 17.85
CA PRO A 205 10.18 2.59 18.60
C PRO A 205 11.19 1.74 17.81
N LEU A 206 11.55 2.21 16.62
CA LEU A 206 12.44 1.57 15.68
C LEU A 206 13.45 2.61 15.19
N THR A 207 14.74 2.29 15.31
CA THR A 207 15.81 3.07 14.69
C THR A 207 16.28 2.33 13.46
N VAL A 208 16.23 2.98 12.30
CA VAL A 208 16.66 2.42 11.02
C VAL A 208 17.88 3.20 10.55
N THR A 209 19.06 2.60 10.59
CA THR A 209 20.28 3.19 10.03
C THR A 209 20.26 3.04 8.52
N ILE A 210 20.54 4.10 7.78
CA ILE A 210 20.55 4.09 6.29
C ILE A 210 21.96 4.24 5.70
N ASP A 211 22.96 4.49 6.53
CA ASP A 211 24.35 4.73 6.10
C ASP A 211 24.87 3.56 5.24
N ASP A 212 25.44 3.91 4.09
CA ASP A 212 25.99 3.01 3.07
C ASP A 212 25.01 2.00 2.43
N LYS A 213 23.75 1.95 2.87
CA LYS A 213 22.75 1.01 2.35
C LYS A 213 22.29 1.33 0.94
N LEU A 214 22.36 2.59 0.55
CA LEU A 214 22.02 3.03 -0.81
C LEU A 214 22.91 2.41 -1.90
N LEU A 215 24.11 1.93 -1.53
CA LEU A 215 25.04 1.23 -2.41
C LEU A 215 24.98 -0.29 -2.28
N ALA A 216 24.04 -0.84 -1.51
CA ALA A 216 23.84 -2.28 -1.42
C ALA A 216 23.45 -2.86 -2.79
N PRO A 217 23.89 -4.10 -3.11
CA PRO A 217 23.40 -4.80 -4.29
C PRO A 217 21.87 -4.93 -4.23
N HIS A 218 21.23 -4.90 -5.39
CA HIS A 218 19.81 -5.23 -5.49
C HIS A 218 19.67 -6.68 -5.96
N HIS A 219 18.56 -7.30 -5.61
CA HIS A 219 18.25 -8.66 -6.02
C HIS A 219 17.68 -8.69 -7.46
N ASP A 220 17.62 -9.87 -8.07
CA ASP A 220 16.91 -10.10 -9.34
C ASP A 220 15.86 -11.21 -9.16
N GLU A 221 14.59 -10.79 -9.11
CA GLU A 221 13.43 -11.66 -8.91
C GLU A 221 13.08 -12.54 -10.12
N ARG A 222 13.80 -12.42 -11.23
CA ARG A 222 13.68 -13.30 -12.40
C ARG A 222 14.79 -14.35 -12.48
N THR A 223 15.65 -14.45 -11.47
CA THR A 223 16.64 -15.54 -11.37
C THR A 223 16.07 -16.74 -10.61
N GLY A 224 16.70 -17.91 -10.76
CA GLY A 224 16.27 -19.15 -10.10
C GLY A 224 14.84 -19.57 -10.46
N MET A 225 13.99 -19.78 -9.46
CA MET A 225 12.58 -20.13 -9.66
C MET A 225 11.76 -19.01 -10.32
N GLY A 226 12.29 -17.79 -10.40
CA GLY A 226 11.66 -16.63 -11.05
C GLY A 226 11.84 -16.57 -12.57
N ALA A 227 12.60 -17.47 -13.20
CA ALA A 227 12.90 -17.41 -14.63
C ALA A 227 11.67 -17.52 -15.54
N MET A 228 10.55 -18.03 -15.02
CA MET A 228 9.27 -18.13 -15.74
C MET A 228 8.52 -16.80 -15.85
N TRP A 229 8.95 -15.75 -15.14
CA TRP A 229 8.30 -14.44 -15.20
C TRP A 229 8.64 -13.70 -16.50
N LEU A 230 7.59 -13.24 -17.20
CA LEU A 230 7.77 -12.38 -18.35
C LEU A 230 8.39 -11.03 -17.93
N PRO A 231 9.40 -10.53 -18.66
CA PRO A 231 9.97 -9.23 -18.41
C PRO A 231 8.92 -8.13 -18.64
N GLY A 232 8.96 -7.10 -17.80
CA GLY A 232 8.15 -5.91 -17.88
C GLY A 232 8.70 -4.85 -16.94
N GLU A 233 9.26 -3.79 -17.50
CA GLU A 233 9.75 -2.66 -16.73
C GLU A 233 8.60 -1.80 -16.24
N ARG A 234 8.86 -1.09 -15.14
CA ARG A 234 7.90 -0.15 -14.58
C ARG A 234 7.89 1.17 -15.34
N THR A 235 6.70 1.77 -15.41
CA THR A 235 6.55 3.12 -15.95
C THR A 235 6.56 4.11 -14.79
N ILE A 236 7.65 4.87 -14.68
CA ILE A 236 7.69 6.11 -13.91
C ILE A 236 7.29 7.21 -14.88
N ARG A 237 6.28 8.03 -14.54
CA ARG A 237 5.61 8.89 -15.53
C ARG A 237 6.56 9.96 -16.08
N GLY A 238 7.52 10.39 -15.27
CA GLY A 238 8.51 11.40 -15.62
C GLY A 238 7.88 12.78 -15.82
N GLU A 239 6.73 13.03 -15.21
CA GLU A 239 5.95 14.26 -15.37
C GLU A 239 6.59 15.43 -14.62
N ALA A 240 6.94 15.22 -13.35
CA ALA A 240 7.54 16.23 -12.48
C ALA A 240 8.28 15.55 -11.32
N ILE A 241 9.29 16.24 -10.77
CA ILE A 241 10.07 15.72 -9.64
C ILE A 241 9.17 15.38 -8.44
N ASP A 242 8.17 16.21 -8.15
CA ASP A 242 7.31 16.02 -6.99
C ASP A 242 6.21 14.97 -7.23
N ARG A 243 5.80 14.76 -8.48
CA ARG A 243 4.80 13.74 -8.86
C ARG A 243 5.40 12.35 -8.95
N ASP A 244 6.64 12.26 -9.44
CA ASP A 244 7.41 11.03 -9.56
C ASP A 244 8.57 11.02 -8.54
N ALA A 245 8.27 11.40 -7.29
CA ALA A 245 9.28 11.55 -6.26
C ALA A 245 10.12 10.28 -6.11
N ALA A 246 11.45 10.43 -6.11
CA ALA A 246 12.37 9.34 -5.89
C ALA A 246 13.13 9.54 -4.57
N ALA A 247 13.59 8.43 -3.99
CA ALA A 247 14.33 8.40 -2.74
C ALA A 247 15.37 9.51 -2.68
N GLU A 248 15.48 10.12 -1.50
CA GLU A 248 16.47 11.15 -1.27
C GLU A 248 17.88 10.60 -1.56
N ASN A 249 18.73 11.45 -2.13
CA ASN A 249 20.12 11.10 -2.44
C ASN A 249 20.35 9.95 -3.43
N LEU A 250 19.32 9.48 -4.17
CA LEU A 250 19.46 8.40 -5.15
C LEU A 250 20.57 8.65 -6.19
N GLU A 251 20.91 9.91 -6.49
CA GLU A 251 22.05 10.30 -7.33
C GLU A 251 23.39 9.74 -6.85
N ILE A 252 23.55 9.50 -5.54
CA ILE A 252 24.74 8.84 -4.98
C ILE A 252 24.86 7.44 -5.56
N ARG A 253 23.75 6.67 -5.66
CA ARG A 253 23.75 5.35 -6.31
C ARG A 253 24.11 5.46 -7.79
N PHE A 254 23.53 6.42 -8.51
CA PHE A 254 23.89 6.67 -9.92
C PHE A 254 25.38 6.98 -10.11
N SER A 255 26.00 7.65 -9.15
CA SER A 255 27.38 8.13 -9.26
C SER A 255 28.42 7.12 -8.73
N ARG A 256 28.07 6.32 -7.72
CA ARG A 256 29.04 5.51 -6.96
C ARG A 256 28.77 4.00 -6.98
N PHE A 257 27.57 3.56 -7.35
CA PHE A 257 27.27 2.13 -7.39
C PHE A 257 28.04 1.45 -8.53
N ALA A 258 28.64 0.30 -8.21
CA ALA A 258 29.35 -0.55 -9.16
C ALA A 258 28.70 -1.95 -9.14
N PRO A 259 28.21 -2.45 -10.29
CA PRO A 259 28.26 -1.87 -11.64
C PRO A 259 27.39 -0.61 -11.80
N PRO A 260 27.55 0.19 -12.88
CA PRO A 260 26.79 1.42 -13.06
C PRO A 260 25.26 1.23 -12.96
N TYR A 261 24.62 1.98 -12.07
CA TYR A 261 23.16 1.94 -11.88
C TYR A 261 22.45 2.88 -12.86
N ARG A 262 21.74 2.33 -13.86
CA ARG A 262 21.01 3.08 -14.91
C ARG A 262 19.67 2.43 -15.25
N PRO A 263 18.71 2.36 -14.31
CA PRO A 263 17.42 1.73 -14.56
C PRO A 263 16.65 2.47 -15.66
N ASN A 264 16.16 1.77 -16.69
CA ASN A 264 15.42 2.38 -17.79
C ASN A 264 14.21 3.24 -17.37
N PRO A 265 13.43 2.88 -16.32
CA PRO A 265 12.32 3.71 -15.85
C PRO A 265 12.70 5.16 -15.49
N LEU A 266 13.95 5.42 -15.09
CA LEU A 266 14.42 6.75 -14.74
C LEU A 266 15.12 7.51 -15.88
N ALA A 267 15.24 6.92 -17.07
CA ALA A 267 15.96 7.52 -18.19
C ALA A 267 15.39 8.88 -18.62
N ARG A 268 14.07 9.04 -18.51
CA ARG A 268 13.36 10.30 -18.84
C ARG A 268 13.00 11.13 -17.62
N HIS A 269 13.31 10.66 -16.41
CA HIS A 269 12.94 11.36 -15.19
C HIS A 269 13.71 12.69 -15.07
N PRO A 270 13.06 13.84 -14.81
CA PRO A 270 13.72 15.16 -14.83
C PRO A 270 14.96 15.26 -13.92
N ARG A 271 14.93 14.61 -12.75
CA ARG A 271 16.05 14.58 -11.80
C ARG A 271 17.25 13.74 -12.27
N PHE A 272 17.02 12.69 -13.08
CA PHE A 272 18.04 11.68 -13.39
C PHE A 272 18.46 11.62 -14.85
N ALA A 273 17.73 12.25 -15.78
CA ALA A 273 18.01 12.21 -17.21
C ALA A 273 19.45 12.63 -17.57
N ARG A 274 20.11 13.45 -16.74
CA ARG A 274 21.52 13.84 -16.91
C ARG A 274 22.53 12.69 -16.80
N PHE A 275 22.18 11.60 -16.11
CA PHE A 275 23.09 10.46 -15.91
C PHE A 275 23.10 9.47 -17.09
N TYR A 276 22.18 9.63 -18.06
CA TYR A 276 22.04 8.77 -19.24
C TYR A 276 22.66 9.38 -20.50
N ARG A 277 23.39 10.48 -20.36
CA ARG A 277 24.07 11.17 -21.46
C ARG A 277 25.53 10.74 -21.56
#